data_AF-A0A162JLW7-F1
#
_entry.id   AF-A0A162JLW7-F1
#
_cell.length_a   1.000
_cell.length_b   1.000
_cell.length_c   1.000
_cell.angle_alpha   90.00
_cell.angle_beta   90.00
_cell.angle_gamma   90.00
#
_symmetry.space_group_name_H-M   'P 1'
#
loop_
_entity.id
_entity.type
_entity.pdbx_description
1 polymer ?
#
loop_
_entity_poly.entity_id
_entity_poly.type
_entity_poly.pdbx_seq_one_letter_code
_entity_poly.pdbx_strand_id
1 'polypeptide(L)'
;MPLQHVETLRRRWPILHRTAGYAILSLSLVLSMSGYWFFISKTAYTHDNVFHMHTLKGIGPIRWPTFELTLWVLAPFYWLTTYKAAVTARAKNFVQHRKWAVLHTICASFISVERVTLSLLYGIGYALSLLPQDKVHEFFGVGHTAQDMYEAELGVFAFANTLSYAVILSWLAVECGRAGYLDSVKGYLSSRVNDATVAKKVQ
;
A
#
# COMPACT_ATOMS: atom_id res chain seq x y z
N MET A 1 -10.48 8.44 6.09
CA MET A 1 -10.16 8.89 7.47
C MET A 1 -9.61 10.32 7.65
N PRO A 2 -9.46 11.24 6.67
CA PRO A 2 -8.85 12.57 6.92
C PRO A 2 -9.54 13.37 8.05
N LEU A 3 -10.88 13.35 8.07
CA LEU A 3 -11.70 14.00 9.09
C LEU A 3 -11.49 13.44 10.51
N GLN A 4 -10.99 12.22 10.63
CA GLN A 4 -10.72 11.58 11.92
C GLN A 4 -9.43 12.09 12.57
N HIS A 5 -8.57 12.78 11.81
CA HIS A 5 -7.32 13.37 12.31
C HIS A 5 -7.44 14.84 12.72
N VAL A 6 -8.62 15.44 12.51
CA VAL A 6 -8.87 16.88 12.77
C VAL A 6 -9.41 17.08 14.19
N GLU A 7 -8.58 17.59 15.09
CA GLU A 7 -8.92 17.80 16.51
C GLU A 7 -10.05 18.83 16.71
N THR A 8 -10.12 19.85 15.85
CA THR A 8 -11.19 20.87 15.92
C THR A 8 -12.56 20.28 15.60
N LEU A 9 -12.65 19.36 14.64
CA LEU A 9 -13.88 18.66 14.28
C LEU A 9 -14.36 17.78 15.43
N ARG A 10 -13.44 17.05 16.06
CA ARG A 10 -13.74 16.20 17.23
C ARG A 10 -14.32 17.00 18.40
N ARG A 11 -13.77 18.20 18.68
CA ARG A 11 -14.23 19.05 19.79
C ARG A 11 -15.55 19.74 19.47
N ARG A 12 -15.69 20.27 18.25
CA ARG A 12 -16.86 21.07 17.85
C ARG A 12 -18.08 20.20 17.51
N TRP A 13 -17.86 19.01 16.94
CA TRP A 13 -18.93 18.11 16.48
C TRP A 13 -18.63 16.65 16.85
N PRO A 14 -18.65 16.30 18.16
CA PRO A 14 -18.23 14.98 18.64
C PRO A 14 -19.11 13.83 18.15
N ILE A 15 -20.42 14.07 18.02
CA ILE A 15 -21.37 13.07 17.50
C ILE A 15 -21.05 12.76 16.03
N LEU A 16 -20.88 13.80 15.20
CA LEU A 16 -20.55 13.67 13.79
C LEU A 16 -19.20 12.98 13.59
N HIS A 17 -18.19 13.32 14.40
CA HIS A 17 -16.89 12.65 14.35
C HIS A 17 -17.04 11.14 14.63
N ARG A 18 -17.82 10.77 15.64
CA ARG A 18 -18.05 9.37 16.02
C ARG A 18 -18.85 8.60 14.96
N THR A 19 -19.94 9.17 14.44
CA THR A 19 -20.75 8.51 13.40
C THR A 19 -19.95 8.33 12.11
N ALA A 20 -19.18 9.35 11.70
CA ALA A 20 -18.26 9.25 10.58
C ALA A 20 -17.19 8.16 10.81
N GLY A 21 -16.68 8.03 12.04
CA GLY A 21 -15.70 6.99 12.39
C GLY A 21 -16.26 5.57 12.19
N TYR A 22 -17.49 5.32 12.67
CA TYR A 22 -18.18 4.05 12.45
C TYR A 22 -18.44 3.79 10.96
N ALA A 23 -18.99 4.77 10.25
CA ALA A 23 -19.27 4.63 8.81
C ALA A 23 -17.99 4.30 8.03
N ILE A 24 -16.89 4.99 8.30
CA ILE A 24 -15.61 4.76 7.61
C ILE A 24 -15.09 3.34 7.91
N LEU A 25 -15.08 2.90 9.17
CA LEU A 25 -14.59 1.55 9.50
C LEU A 25 -15.48 0.44 8.89
N SER A 26 -16.80 0.63 8.88
CA SER A 26 -17.73 -0.30 8.26
C SER A 26 -17.55 -0.36 6.74
N LEU A 27 -17.44 0.80 6.07
CA LEU A 27 -17.19 0.86 4.63
C LEU A 27 -15.83 0.27 4.26
N SER A 28 -14.78 0.56 5.05
CA SER A 28 -13.45 -0.07 4.91
C SER A 28 -13.54 -1.59 4.97
N LEU A 29 -14.30 -2.13 5.94
CA LEU A 29 -14.48 -3.57 6.09
C LEU A 29 -15.23 -4.17 4.89
N VAL A 30 -16.34 -3.56 4.46
CA VAL A 30 -17.12 -4.00 3.29
C VAL A 30 -16.25 -4.00 2.04
N LEU A 31 -15.56 -2.88 1.77
CA LEU A 31 -14.68 -2.72 0.62
C LEU A 31 -13.60 -3.79 0.58
N SER A 32 -12.98 -4.06 1.73
CA SER A 32 -11.96 -5.10 1.88
C SER A 32 -12.53 -6.50 1.62
N MET A 33 -13.65 -6.86 2.25
CA MET A 33 -14.30 -8.16 2.04
C MET A 33 -14.74 -8.37 0.59
N SER A 34 -15.33 -7.35 -0.05
CA SER A 34 -15.71 -7.43 -1.46
C SER A 34 -14.50 -7.57 -2.39
N GLY A 35 -13.38 -6.89 -2.07
CA GLY A 35 -12.14 -7.02 -2.82
C GLY A 35 -11.60 -8.44 -2.81
N TYR A 36 -11.56 -9.08 -1.63
CA TYR A 36 -11.14 -10.48 -1.51
C TYR A 36 -12.12 -11.46 -2.15
N TRP A 37 -13.42 -11.17 -2.04
CA TRP A 37 -14.43 -11.97 -2.71
C TRP A 37 -14.23 -12.01 -4.23
N PHE A 38 -13.91 -10.88 -4.87
CA PHE A 38 -13.64 -10.83 -6.31
C PHE A 38 -12.44 -11.67 -6.76
N PHE A 39 -11.44 -11.87 -5.91
CA PHE A 39 -10.34 -12.80 -6.19
C PHE A 39 -10.82 -14.26 -6.13
N ILE A 40 -11.58 -14.61 -5.09
CA ILE A 40 -12.12 -15.97 -4.93
C ILE A 40 -13.07 -16.32 -6.08
N SER A 41 -13.88 -15.36 -6.54
CA SER A 41 -14.81 -15.54 -7.65
C SER A 41 -14.16 -15.40 -9.03
N LYS A 42 -12.82 -15.30 -9.13
CA LYS A 42 -12.05 -15.15 -10.37
C LYS A 42 -12.56 -14.01 -11.26
N THR A 43 -13.01 -12.93 -10.65
CA THR A 43 -13.56 -11.75 -11.34
C THR A 43 -12.57 -10.57 -11.31
N ALA A 44 -11.39 -10.77 -10.73
CA ALA A 44 -10.34 -9.77 -10.68
C ALA A 44 -9.52 -9.77 -11.98
N TYR A 45 -9.23 -8.57 -12.49
CA TYR A 45 -8.33 -8.36 -13.63
C TYR A 45 -6.88 -8.55 -13.17
N THR A 46 -6.39 -9.79 -13.23
CA THR A 46 -5.06 -10.19 -12.77
C THR A 46 -4.55 -11.35 -13.61
N HIS A 47 -3.25 -11.62 -13.54
CA HIS A 47 -2.62 -12.75 -14.22
C HIS A 47 -3.04 -14.08 -13.57
N ASP A 48 -3.24 -15.14 -14.37
CA ASP A 48 -3.71 -16.46 -13.88
C ASP A 48 -2.79 -17.08 -12.82
N ASN A 49 -1.48 -16.87 -12.98
CA ASN A 49 -0.48 -17.24 -11.99
C ASN A 49 -0.20 -16.10 -11.01
N VAL A 50 -0.60 -16.28 -9.75
CA VAL A 50 -0.41 -15.32 -8.65
C VAL A 50 1.05 -14.93 -8.47
N PHE A 51 1.99 -15.86 -8.62
CA PHE A 51 3.43 -15.63 -8.43
C PHE A 51 4.14 -15.15 -9.69
N HIS A 52 3.40 -14.79 -10.74
CA HIS A 52 3.99 -14.21 -11.93
C HIS A 52 4.68 -12.87 -11.60
N MET A 53 5.80 -12.63 -12.26
CA MET A 53 6.59 -11.42 -12.10
C MET A 53 6.65 -10.73 -13.45
N HIS A 54 5.99 -9.58 -13.57
CA HIS A 54 5.96 -8.80 -14.79
C HIS A 54 7.32 -8.13 -15.03
N THR A 55 7.71 -8.02 -16.30
CA THR A 55 8.94 -7.35 -16.74
C THR A 55 8.70 -6.62 -18.05
N LEU A 56 9.17 -5.37 -18.16
CA LEU A 56 9.24 -4.63 -19.43
C LEU A 56 10.72 -4.40 -19.77
N LYS A 57 11.14 -4.76 -20.99
CA LYS A 57 12.57 -4.72 -21.39
C LYS A 57 13.15 -3.30 -21.28
N GLY A 58 12.37 -2.28 -21.59
CA GLY A 58 12.78 -0.87 -21.54
C GLY A 58 12.99 -0.28 -20.14
N ILE A 59 12.53 -0.96 -19.08
CA ILE A 59 12.64 -0.47 -17.69
C ILE A 59 13.81 -1.18 -16.94
N GLY A 60 14.60 -1.98 -17.66
CA GLY A 60 15.72 -2.75 -17.10
C GLY A 60 15.28 -4.08 -16.46
N PRO A 61 16.13 -4.74 -15.64
CA PRO A 61 15.83 -6.05 -15.06
C PRO A 61 14.84 -6.00 -13.89
N ILE A 62 14.13 -4.89 -13.72
CA ILE A 62 13.19 -4.67 -12.62
C ILE A 62 11.97 -5.55 -12.86
N ARG A 63 11.77 -6.51 -11.96
CA ARG A 63 10.58 -7.36 -11.95
C ARG A 63 9.64 -6.91 -10.84
N TRP A 64 8.34 -6.91 -11.11
CA TRP A 64 7.34 -6.57 -10.09
C TRP A 64 6.23 -7.62 -10.03
N PRO A 65 5.67 -7.85 -8.82
CA PRO A 65 4.65 -8.86 -8.59
C PRO A 65 3.31 -8.52 -9.25
N THR A 66 2.43 -9.52 -9.38
CA THR A 66 1.05 -9.33 -9.82
C THR A 66 0.23 -8.46 -8.85
N PHE A 67 -0.85 -7.88 -9.38
CA PHE A 67 -1.86 -7.16 -8.60
C PHE A 67 -2.39 -8.02 -7.44
N GLU A 68 -2.73 -9.27 -7.71
CA GLU A 68 -3.25 -10.21 -6.70
C GLU A 68 -2.26 -10.46 -5.57
N LEU A 69 -0.98 -10.76 -5.88
CA LEU A 69 0.02 -11.04 -4.86
C LEU A 69 0.22 -9.85 -3.93
N THR A 70 0.24 -8.63 -4.47
CA THR A 70 0.36 -7.41 -3.66
C THR A 70 -0.84 -7.25 -2.71
N LEU A 71 -2.06 -7.51 -3.15
CA LEU A 71 -3.25 -7.42 -2.29
C LEU A 71 -3.30 -8.49 -1.19
N TRP A 72 -2.83 -9.70 -1.46
CA TRP A 72 -2.66 -10.74 -0.44
C TRP A 72 -1.66 -10.33 0.65
N VAL A 73 -0.57 -9.66 0.27
CA VAL A 73 0.41 -9.14 1.23
C VAL A 73 -0.18 -8.01 2.09
N LEU A 74 -1.02 -7.14 1.51
CA LEU A 74 -1.66 -6.04 2.27
C LEU A 74 -2.74 -6.53 3.24
N ALA A 75 -3.46 -7.59 2.87
CA ALA A 75 -4.62 -8.12 3.57
C ALA A 75 -4.48 -8.25 5.09
N PRO A 76 -3.47 -8.99 5.61
CA PRO A 76 -3.34 -9.20 7.03
C PRO A 76 -3.17 -7.88 7.80
N PHE A 77 -2.43 -6.92 7.24
CA PHE A 77 -2.21 -5.62 7.88
C PHE A 77 -3.48 -4.77 7.85
N TYR A 78 -4.22 -4.79 6.75
CA TYR A 78 -5.48 -4.06 6.63
C TYR A 78 -6.51 -4.57 7.65
N TRP A 79 -6.72 -5.89 7.74
CA TRP A 79 -7.68 -6.47 8.69
C TRP A 79 -7.24 -6.30 10.13
N LEU A 80 -5.96 -6.48 10.44
CA LEU A 80 -5.41 -6.27 11.78
C LEU A 80 -5.64 -4.83 12.25
N THR A 81 -5.31 -3.85 11.42
CA THR A 81 -5.45 -2.43 11.77
C THR A 81 -6.93 -2.04 11.92
N THR A 82 -7.82 -2.55 11.06
CA THR A 82 -9.28 -2.35 11.16
C THR A 82 -9.82 -2.90 12.48
N TYR A 83 -9.48 -4.16 12.79
CA TYR A 83 -9.90 -4.85 14.01
C TYR A 83 -9.41 -4.11 15.26
N LYS A 84 -8.12 -3.80 15.33
CA LYS A 84 -7.53 -3.10 16.49
C LYS A 84 -8.10 -1.69 16.65
N ALA A 85 -8.32 -0.96 15.56
CA ALA A 85 -8.96 0.36 15.62
C ALA A 85 -10.38 0.28 16.20
N ALA A 86 -11.17 -0.72 15.79
CA ALA A 86 -12.52 -0.93 16.29
C ALA A 86 -12.55 -1.37 17.77
N VAL A 87 -11.72 -2.34 18.16
CA VAL A 87 -11.70 -2.86 19.54
C VAL A 87 -11.24 -1.80 20.53
N THR A 88 -10.19 -1.03 20.20
CA THR A 88 -9.69 0.05 21.07
C THR A 88 -10.68 1.20 21.19
N ALA A 89 -11.47 1.48 20.14
CA ALA A 89 -12.58 2.42 20.21
C ALA A 89 -13.67 1.94 21.19
N ARG A 90 -14.06 0.66 21.12
CA ARG A 90 -15.07 0.07 22.03
C ARG A 90 -14.59 0.03 23.48
N ALA A 91 -13.30 -0.25 23.69
CA ALA A 91 -12.67 -0.22 25.00
C ALA A 91 -12.46 1.19 25.57
N LYS A 92 -12.86 2.25 24.83
CA LYS A 92 -12.65 3.67 25.18
C LYS A 92 -11.17 4.03 25.43
N ASN A 93 -10.23 3.24 24.90
CA ASN A 93 -8.80 3.54 24.96
C ASN A 93 -8.43 4.46 23.78
N PHE A 94 -8.71 5.75 23.94
CA PHE A 94 -8.57 6.73 22.86
C PHE A 94 -7.13 6.93 22.38
N VAL A 95 -6.14 6.74 23.26
CA VAL A 95 -4.72 6.89 22.90
C VAL A 95 -4.30 5.78 21.95
N GLN A 96 -4.62 4.52 22.29
CA GLN A 96 -4.32 3.40 21.40
C GLN A 96 -5.18 3.42 20.15
N HIS A 97 -6.46 3.77 20.27
CA HIS A 97 -7.35 3.93 19.13
C HIS A 97 -6.79 4.91 18.09
N ARG A 98 -6.28 6.06 18.53
CA ARG A 98 -5.67 7.04 17.62
C ARG A 98 -4.48 6.45 16.86
N LYS A 99 -3.60 5.71 17.54
CA LYS A 99 -2.45 5.05 16.89
C LYS A 99 -2.90 4.04 15.83
N TRP A 100 -3.85 3.18 16.17
CA TRP A 100 -4.38 2.20 15.22
C TRP A 100 -5.18 2.83 14.08
N ALA A 101 -5.89 3.93 14.32
CA ALA A 101 -6.60 4.68 13.29
C ALA A 101 -5.63 5.36 12.30
N VAL A 102 -4.49 5.88 12.76
CA VAL A 102 -3.43 6.40 11.88
C VAL A 102 -2.88 5.26 11.02
N LEU A 103 -2.49 4.12 11.62
CA LEU A 103 -1.98 2.98 10.86
C LEU A 103 -3.00 2.44 9.85
N HIS A 104 -4.27 2.32 10.25
CA HIS A 104 -5.34 1.92 9.33
C HIS A 104 -5.52 2.94 8.21
N THR A 105 -5.39 4.24 8.50
CA THR A 105 -5.46 5.28 7.46
C THR A 105 -4.35 5.09 6.43
N ILE A 106 -3.12 4.81 6.87
CA ILE A 106 -1.98 4.55 5.98
C ILE A 106 -2.26 3.32 5.11
N CYS A 107 -2.64 2.19 5.72
CA CYS A 107 -2.96 0.97 4.98
C CYS A 107 -4.14 1.16 4.02
N ALA A 108 -5.20 1.84 4.45
CA ALA A 108 -6.40 2.06 3.63
C ALA A 108 -6.19 3.09 2.52
N SER A 109 -5.22 3.98 2.67
CA SER A 109 -4.84 4.93 1.62
C SER A 109 -4.15 4.24 0.45
N PHE A 110 -3.77 2.96 0.56
CA PHE A 110 -3.20 2.20 -0.55
C PHE A 110 -4.05 2.30 -1.82
N ILE A 111 -5.37 2.14 -1.70
CA ILE A 111 -6.30 2.26 -2.83
C ILE A 111 -6.27 3.66 -3.43
N SER A 112 -6.28 4.70 -2.59
CA SER A 112 -6.25 6.08 -3.08
C SER A 112 -4.92 6.43 -3.74
N VAL A 113 -3.80 5.96 -3.18
CA VAL A 113 -2.46 6.13 -3.77
C VAL A 113 -2.35 5.37 -5.08
N GLU A 114 -2.90 4.17 -5.16
CA GLU A 114 -3.00 3.39 -6.40
C GLU A 114 -3.75 4.14 -7.49
N ARG A 115 -4.89 4.76 -7.19
CA ARG A 115 -5.61 5.58 -8.18
C ARG A 115 -4.78 6.77 -8.67
N VAL A 116 -3.96 7.37 -7.81
CA VAL A 116 -3.05 8.46 -8.18
C VAL A 116 -1.92 7.96 -9.07
N THR A 117 -1.26 6.86 -8.70
CA THR A 117 -0.16 6.29 -9.49
C THR A 117 -0.64 5.80 -10.85
N LEU A 118 -1.82 5.20 -10.91
CA LEU A 118 -2.45 4.72 -12.13
C LEU A 118 -2.84 5.91 -13.05
N SER A 119 -3.38 6.99 -12.48
CA SER A 119 -3.64 8.23 -13.24
C SER A 119 -2.36 8.85 -13.81
N LEU A 120 -1.24 8.80 -13.06
CA LEU A 120 0.06 9.23 -13.53
C LEU A 120 0.54 8.36 -14.70
N LEU A 121 0.41 7.04 -14.59
CA LEU A 121 0.78 6.11 -15.67
C LEU A 121 -0.08 6.33 -16.92
N TYR A 122 -1.37 6.63 -16.78
CA TYR A 122 -2.21 7.02 -17.92
C TYR A 122 -1.74 8.32 -18.57
N GLY A 123 -1.32 9.32 -17.78
CA GLY A 123 -0.71 10.54 -18.32
C GLY A 123 0.57 10.26 -19.11
N ILE A 124 1.42 9.37 -18.61
CA ILE A 124 2.64 8.92 -19.31
C ILE A 124 2.27 8.15 -20.59
N GLY A 125 1.33 7.22 -20.52
CA GLY A 125 0.85 6.46 -21.68
C GLY A 125 0.27 7.38 -22.76
N TYR A 126 -0.48 8.41 -22.37
CA TYR A 126 -0.97 9.42 -23.29
C TYR A 126 0.17 10.20 -23.94
N ALA A 127 1.19 10.63 -23.19
CA ALA A 127 2.36 11.29 -23.76
C ALA A 127 3.14 10.38 -24.72
N LEU A 128 3.29 9.09 -24.40
CA LEU A 128 3.93 8.09 -25.25
C LEU A 128 3.15 7.82 -26.54
N SER A 129 1.82 7.99 -26.53
CA SER A 129 0.98 7.85 -27.73
C SER A 129 1.27 8.89 -28.81
N LEU A 130 1.96 9.99 -28.46
CA LEU A 130 2.40 11.00 -29.42
C LEU A 130 3.67 10.58 -30.18
N LEU A 131 4.34 9.50 -29.74
CA LEU A 131 5.53 8.95 -30.39
C LEU A 131 5.15 7.84 -31.38
N PRO A 132 6.02 7.54 -32.37
CA PRO A 132 5.78 6.42 -33.27
C PRO A 132 5.62 5.11 -32.51
N GLN A 133 4.52 4.39 -32.78
CA GLN A 133 4.15 3.17 -32.06
C GLN A 133 5.29 2.13 -32.06
N ASP A 134 5.95 1.94 -33.20
CA ASP A 134 7.03 0.97 -33.35
C ASP A 134 8.20 1.23 -32.41
N LYS A 135 8.56 2.51 -32.21
CA LYS A 135 9.65 2.93 -31.30
C LYS A 135 9.29 2.61 -29.86
N VAL A 136 8.04 2.80 -29.47
CA VAL A 136 7.55 2.56 -28.11
C VAL A 136 7.48 1.05 -27.85
N HIS A 137 6.91 0.29 -28.78
CA HIS A 137 6.82 -1.17 -28.69
C HIS A 137 8.21 -1.81 -28.67
N GLU A 138 9.13 -1.38 -29.53
CA GLU A 138 10.52 -1.84 -29.54
C GLU A 138 11.24 -1.52 -28.22
N PHE A 139 11.09 -0.29 -27.71
CA PHE A 139 11.72 0.12 -26.46
C PHE A 139 11.23 -0.70 -25.26
N PHE A 140 9.90 -0.88 -25.12
CA PHE A 140 9.35 -1.67 -24.01
C PHE A 140 9.40 -3.18 -24.24
N GLY A 141 9.70 -3.62 -25.47
CA GLY A 141 9.70 -5.02 -25.88
C GLY A 141 8.30 -5.63 -25.93
N VAL A 142 7.28 -4.83 -26.24
CA VAL A 142 5.88 -5.24 -26.34
C VAL A 142 5.57 -5.62 -27.78
N GLY A 143 5.05 -6.83 -28.01
CA GLY A 143 4.65 -7.27 -29.34
C GLY A 143 3.48 -6.46 -29.90
N HIS A 144 3.18 -6.66 -31.19
CA HIS A 144 2.06 -5.97 -31.86
C HIS A 144 0.76 -6.77 -31.82
N THR A 145 0.76 -7.97 -31.24
CA THR A 145 -0.46 -8.77 -31.13
C THR A 145 -1.33 -8.26 -29.98
N ALA A 146 -2.64 -8.47 -30.09
CA ALA A 146 -3.59 -8.12 -29.03
C ALA A 146 -3.24 -8.80 -27.69
N GLN A 147 -2.74 -10.03 -27.75
CA GLN A 147 -2.31 -10.78 -26.57
C GLN A 147 -1.08 -10.15 -25.90
N ASP A 148 -0.08 -9.76 -26.68
CA ASP A 148 1.13 -9.11 -26.13
C ASP A 148 0.80 -7.76 -25.48
N MET A 149 -0.11 -7.01 -26.10
CA MET A 149 -0.57 -5.72 -25.55
C MET A 149 -1.36 -5.91 -24.26
N TYR A 150 -2.21 -6.95 -24.18
CA TYR A 150 -2.94 -7.31 -22.96
C TYR A 150 -2.01 -7.68 -21.81
N GLU A 151 -0.98 -8.49 -22.06
CA GLU A 151 0.01 -8.87 -21.04
C GLU A 151 0.83 -7.67 -20.57
N ALA A 152 1.19 -6.77 -21.48
CA ALA A 152 1.87 -5.53 -21.14
C ALA A 152 0.99 -4.60 -20.31
N GLU A 153 -0.30 -4.46 -20.66
CA GLU A 153 -1.27 -3.67 -19.91
C GLU A 153 -1.43 -4.19 -18.48
N LEU A 154 -1.62 -5.51 -18.31
CA LEU A 154 -1.63 -6.16 -16.99
C LEU A 154 -0.36 -5.85 -16.19
N GLY A 155 0.79 -5.89 -16.85
CA GLY A 155 2.07 -5.52 -16.25
C GLY A 155 2.11 -4.08 -15.77
N VAL A 156 1.61 -3.12 -16.57
CA VAL A 156 1.56 -1.70 -16.17
C VAL A 156 0.60 -1.47 -15.00
N PHE A 157 -0.56 -2.14 -14.97
CA PHE A 157 -1.47 -2.10 -13.82
C PHE A 157 -0.80 -2.65 -12.55
N ALA A 158 -0.09 -3.77 -12.65
CA ALA A 158 0.67 -4.33 -11.52
C ALA A 158 1.84 -3.41 -11.08
N PHE A 159 2.42 -2.65 -12.00
CA PHE A 159 3.45 -1.66 -11.70
C PHE A 159 2.90 -0.50 -10.87
N ALA A 160 1.68 -0.02 -11.17
CA ALA A 160 1.00 1.01 -10.37
C ALA A 160 0.88 0.60 -8.89
N ASN A 161 0.51 -0.66 -8.63
CA ASN A 161 0.47 -1.19 -7.27
C ASN A 161 1.83 -1.16 -6.59
N THR A 162 2.89 -1.53 -7.32
CA THR A 162 4.26 -1.56 -6.77
C THR A 162 4.75 -0.16 -6.41
N LEU A 163 4.47 0.84 -7.24
CA LEU A 163 4.72 2.24 -6.91
C LEU A 163 3.94 2.68 -5.67
N SER A 164 2.69 2.25 -5.56
CA SER A 164 1.83 2.55 -4.41
C SER A 164 2.37 1.95 -3.12
N TYR A 165 2.93 0.74 -3.19
CA TYR A 165 3.66 0.12 -2.09
C TYR A 165 4.85 0.97 -1.65
N ALA A 166 5.67 1.46 -2.59
CA ALA A 166 6.81 2.30 -2.28
C ALA A 166 6.39 3.59 -1.56
N VAL A 167 5.32 4.24 -2.01
CA VAL A 167 4.77 5.46 -1.38
C VAL A 167 4.24 5.17 0.02
N ILE A 168 3.44 4.11 0.19
CA ILE A 168 2.87 3.74 1.49
C ILE A 168 3.96 3.33 2.49
N LEU A 169 4.96 2.56 2.07
CA LEU A 169 6.08 2.17 2.93
C LEU A 169 6.93 3.39 3.32
N SER A 170 7.14 4.33 2.41
CA SER A 170 7.84 5.59 2.70
C SER A 170 7.05 6.42 3.72
N TRP A 171 5.73 6.53 3.56
CA TRP A 171 4.89 7.22 4.53
C TRP A 171 4.90 6.53 5.90
N LEU A 172 4.80 5.19 5.93
CA LEU A 172 4.88 4.41 7.16
C LEU A 172 6.23 4.62 7.87
N ALA A 173 7.34 4.63 7.13
CA ALA A 173 8.67 4.87 7.69
C ALA A 173 8.78 6.27 8.32
N VAL A 174 8.25 7.30 7.65
CA VAL A 174 8.20 8.67 8.19
C VAL A 174 7.37 8.74 9.46
N GLU A 175 6.19 8.10 9.49
CA GLU A 175 5.32 8.13 10.67
C GLU A 175 5.92 7.35 11.85
N CYS A 176 6.55 6.20 11.59
CA CYS A 176 7.28 5.43 12.59
C CYS A 176 8.50 6.19 13.15
N GLY A 177 9.19 6.96 12.31
CA GLY A 177 10.26 7.86 12.73
C GLY A 177 9.75 8.99 13.64
N ARG A 178 8.68 9.67 13.24
CA ARG A 178 8.06 10.74 14.04
C ARG A 178 7.53 10.26 15.39
N ALA A 179 7.05 9.03 15.45
CA ALA A 179 6.54 8.42 16.68
C ALA A 179 7.66 7.86 17.60
N GLY A 180 8.93 7.99 17.22
CA GLY A 180 10.09 7.57 18.04
C GLY A 180 10.30 6.06 18.12
N TYR A 181 9.54 5.26 17.36
CA TYR A 181 9.68 3.80 17.37
C TYR A 181 11.04 3.36 16.82
N LEU A 182 11.59 4.10 15.86
CA LEU A 182 12.91 3.82 15.28
C LEU A 182 14.06 4.20 16.22
N ASP A 183 13.88 5.12 17.17
CA ASP A 183 14.90 5.48 18.14
C ASP A 183 15.09 4.38 19.20
N SER A 184 14.00 3.72 19.60
CA SER A 184 14.06 2.53 20.47
C SER A 184 14.76 1.35 19.78
N VAL A 185 14.57 1.17 18.48
CA VAL A 185 15.23 0.11 17.69
C VAL A 185 16.70 0.45 17.46
N LYS A 186 17.05 1.71 17.16
CA LYS A 186 18.44 2.16 17.09
C LYS A 186 19.16 1.99 18.43
N GLY A 187 18.49 2.32 19.55
CA GLY A 187 19.01 2.07 20.89
C GLY A 187 19.31 0.60 21.13
N TYR A 188 18.36 -0.29 20.82
CA TYR A 188 18.52 -1.74 20.98
C TYR A 188 19.60 -2.35 20.06
N LEU A 189 19.70 -1.88 18.82
CA LEU A 189 20.75 -2.33 17.90
C LEU A 189 22.13 -1.81 18.34
N SER A 190 22.22 -0.56 18.80
CA SER A 190 23.47 0.00 19.30
C SER A 190 23.95 -0.68 20.59
N SER A 191 23.05 -1.08 21.48
CA SER A 191 23.41 -1.83 22.69
C SER A 191 23.94 -3.22 22.37
N ARG A 192 23.32 -3.94 21.41
CA ARG A 192 23.81 -5.26 20.99
C ARG A 192 25.14 -5.21 20.23
N VAL A 193 25.38 -4.16 19.45
CA VAL A 193 26.69 -3.94 18.81
C VAL A 193 27.74 -3.69 19.88
N ASN A 194 27.45 -2.85 20.88
CA ASN A 194 28.35 -2.62 22.00
C ASN A 194 28.65 -3.90 22.78
N ASP A 195 27.63 -4.70 23.11
CA ASP A 195 27.80 -6.00 23.79
C ASP A 195 28.67 -6.98 22.98
N ALA A 196 28.49 -7.03 21.64
CA ALA A 196 29.31 -7.85 20.76
C ALA A 196 30.77 -7.37 20.67
N THR A 197 31.03 -6.06 20.68
CA THR A 197 32.40 -5.50 20.75
C THR A 197 33.06 -5.68 22.10
N VAL A 198 32.31 -5.63 23.20
CA VAL A 198 32.84 -5.88 24.56
C VAL A 198 33.21 -7.35 24.70
N ALA A 199 32.36 -8.27 24.25
CA ALA A 199 32.66 -9.70 24.27
C ALA A 199 33.92 -10.07 23.45
N LYS A 200 34.20 -9.36 22.36
CA LYS A 200 35.40 -9.55 21.52
C LYS A 200 36.70 -8.99 22.13
N LYS A 201 36.64 -8.11 23.12
CA LYS A 201 37.83 -7.53 23.80
C LYS A 201 38.28 -8.32 25.04
N VAL A 202 37.49 -9.31 25.47
CA VAL A 202 37.72 -10.09 26.70
C VAL A 202 38.30 -11.49 26.40
N GLN A 203 38.53 -11.82 25.12
CA GLN A 203 39.36 -12.97 24.68
C GLN A 203 40.76 -12.49 24.33
#